data_AF-A0A318D4V0-F1
#
_entry.id   AF-A0A318D4V0-F1
#
_cell.length_a   1.000
_cell.length_b   1.000
_cell.length_c   1.000
_cell.angle_alpha   90.00
_cell.angle_beta   90.00
_cell.angle_gamma   90.00
#
_symmetry.space_group_name_H-M   'P 1'
#
loop_
_entity.id
_entity.type
_entity.pdbx_description
1 polymer ?
#
loop_
_entity_poly.entity_id
_entity_poly.type
_entity_poly.pdbx_seq_one_letter_code
_entity_poly.pdbx_strand_id
1 'polypeptide(L)'
;MQTYGIEISQVLIKMSKTKKTAWRDVKAILSKKDKGELLKLVGDLYSLTQDNKAFIHSRFRIGKEQLEPYKKVISDVLYPDIYKNKSIRLSAGRKAISEYRKATKDTIGSIELMVHYLECGNQFTVNFGDIDEQFYSSLASMFKRGASRGWGRGF
;
A
#
# COMPACT_ATOMS: atom_id res chain seq x y z
N MET A 1 48.70 -45.65 5.37
CA MET A 1 47.25 -45.58 5.11
C MET A 1 46.61 -44.25 5.56
N GLN A 2 47.33 -43.11 5.51
CA GLN A 2 46.85 -41.83 6.08
C GLN A 2 46.63 -40.72 5.03
N THR A 3 46.94 -41.00 3.77
CA THR A 3 46.83 -40.06 2.64
C THR A 3 45.44 -39.99 2.03
N TYR A 4 44.68 -41.09 2.04
CA TYR A 4 43.33 -41.16 1.47
C TYR A 4 42.27 -40.32 2.22
N GLY A 5 42.43 -40.11 3.54
CA GLY A 5 41.47 -39.35 4.35
C GLY A 5 41.52 -37.83 4.12
N ILE A 6 42.67 -37.30 3.71
CA ILE A 6 42.89 -35.86 3.48
C ILE A 6 42.28 -35.46 2.13
N GLU A 7 42.41 -36.28 1.09
CA GLU A 7 41.82 -36.01 -0.23
C GLU A 7 40.29 -36.01 -0.19
N ILE A 8 39.66 -36.96 0.51
CA ILE A 8 38.20 -37.01 0.65
C ILE A 8 37.69 -35.75 1.39
N SER A 9 38.41 -35.31 2.42
CA SER A 9 38.08 -34.09 3.16
C SER A 9 38.21 -32.83 2.28
N GLN A 10 39.23 -32.75 1.43
CA GLN A 10 39.39 -31.66 0.46
C GLN A 10 38.32 -31.66 -0.64
N VAL A 11 37.91 -32.83 -1.12
CA VAL A 11 36.82 -32.99 -2.10
C VAL A 11 35.47 -32.56 -1.50
N LEU A 12 35.17 -32.94 -0.26
CA LEU A 12 33.95 -32.52 0.45
C LEU A 12 33.92 -31.00 0.74
N ILE A 13 35.07 -30.39 1.06
CA ILE A 13 35.19 -28.93 1.23
C ILE A 13 35.03 -28.18 -0.11
N LYS A 14 35.43 -28.79 -1.23
CA LYS A 14 35.23 -28.21 -2.58
C LYS A 14 33.76 -28.26 -3.00
N MET A 15 33.01 -29.27 -2.57
CA MET A 15 31.56 -29.40 -2.82
C MET A 15 30.69 -28.50 -1.93
N SER A 16 31.17 -28.05 -0.76
CA SER A 16 30.40 -27.22 0.17
C SER A 16 30.53 -25.70 -0.05
N LYS A 17 31.34 -25.25 -1.01
CA LYS A 17 31.34 -23.84 -1.45
C LYS A 17 30.16 -23.59 -2.38
N THR A 18 28.95 -23.59 -1.83
CA THR A 18 27.74 -23.12 -2.51
C THR A 18 27.98 -21.66 -2.89
N LYS A 19 28.34 -21.40 -4.15
CA LYS A 19 28.46 -20.04 -4.69
C LYS A 19 27.17 -19.30 -4.34
N LYS A 20 27.26 -18.21 -3.58
CA LYS A 20 26.14 -17.29 -3.37
C LYS A 20 25.65 -16.86 -4.76
N THR A 21 24.47 -17.33 -5.13
CA THR A 21 23.80 -16.91 -6.35
C THR A 21 23.61 -15.41 -6.28
N ALA A 22 24.21 -14.68 -7.22
CA ALA A 22 24.19 -13.23 -7.23
C ALA A 22 23.14 -12.73 -8.21
N TRP A 23 22.70 -11.48 -8.05
CA TRP A 23 21.79 -10.83 -9.00
C TRP A 23 22.29 -10.88 -10.45
N ARG A 24 23.62 -10.89 -10.66
CA ARG A 24 24.23 -11.03 -11.99
C ARG A 24 23.83 -12.33 -12.69
N ASP A 25 23.78 -13.44 -11.96
CA ASP A 25 23.45 -14.76 -12.51
C ASP A 25 21.96 -14.81 -12.89
N VAL A 26 21.10 -14.26 -12.02
CA VAL A 26 19.65 -14.14 -12.27
C VAL A 26 19.39 -13.24 -13.48
N LYS A 27 20.05 -12.08 -13.56
CA LYS A 27 19.90 -11.14 -14.68
C LYS A 27 20.28 -11.78 -16.01
N ALA A 28 21.37 -12.56 -16.05
CA ALA A 28 21.81 -13.24 -17.27
C ALA A 28 20.76 -14.25 -17.80
N ILE A 29 19.99 -14.88 -16.91
CA ILE A 29 18.89 -15.78 -17.29
C ILE A 29 17.68 -14.96 -17.76
N LEU A 30 17.28 -13.95 -17.01
CA LEU A 30 16.11 -13.11 -17.33
C LEU A 30 16.26 -12.39 -18.67
N SER A 31 17.47 -11.95 -19.03
CA SER A 31 17.73 -11.28 -20.32
C SER A 31 17.54 -12.17 -21.54
N LYS A 32 17.48 -13.50 -21.38
CA LYS A 32 17.25 -14.45 -22.48
C LYS A 32 15.79 -14.86 -22.63
N LYS A 33 14.91 -14.44 -21.70
CA LYS A 33 13.50 -14.82 -21.68
C LYS A 33 12.66 -13.93 -22.59
N ASP A 34 11.62 -14.52 -23.15
CA ASP A 34 10.62 -13.76 -23.88
C ASP A 34 9.61 -13.05 -22.96
N LYS A 35 8.79 -12.17 -23.54
CA LYS A 35 7.80 -11.37 -22.78
C LYS A 35 6.79 -12.24 -22.03
N GLY A 36 6.34 -13.35 -22.61
CA GLY A 36 5.38 -14.26 -22.00
C GLY A 36 5.97 -14.99 -20.80
N GLU A 37 7.21 -15.48 -20.93
CA GLU A 37 7.92 -16.09 -19.81
C GLU A 37 8.19 -15.12 -18.66
N LEU A 38 8.55 -13.87 -18.97
CA LEU A 38 8.75 -12.82 -17.96
C LEU A 38 7.45 -12.46 -17.26
N LEU A 39 6.33 -12.35 -18.00
CA LEU A 39 5.01 -12.12 -17.41
C LEU A 39 4.60 -13.25 -16.48
N LYS A 40 4.85 -14.51 -16.87
CA LYS A 40 4.57 -15.67 -16.03
C LYS A 40 5.37 -15.61 -14.74
N LEU A 41 6.68 -15.35 -14.82
CA LEU A 41 7.54 -15.21 -13.64
C LEU A 41 7.07 -14.07 -12.71
N VAL A 42 6.68 -12.92 -13.26
CA VAL A 42 6.12 -11.81 -12.46
C VAL A 42 4.80 -12.22 -11.82
N GLY A 43 3.95 -12.98 -12.52
CA GLY A 43 2.71 -13.54 -11.98
C GLY A 43 2.94 -14.54 -10.84
N ASP A 44 3.96 -15.40 -10.97
CA ASP A 44 4.37 -16.33 -9.92
C ASP A 44 4.89 -15.56 -8.69
N LEU A 45 5.76 -14.56 -8.89
CA LEU A 45 6.24 -13.67 -7.83
C LEU A 45 5.12 -12.88 -7.16
N TYR A 46 4.16 -12.39 -7.95
CA TYR A 46 2.96 -11.72 -7.45
C TYR A 46 2.14 -12.67 -6.57
N SER A 47 2.00 -13.94 -6.95
CA SER A 47 1.21 -14.91 -6.20
C SER A 47 1.91 -15.45 -4.95
N LEU A 48 3.25 -15.33 -4.89
CA LEU A 48 4.10 -15.94 -3.86
C LEU A 48 3.85 -15.40 -2.44
N THR A 49 3.69 -14.08 -2.28
CA THR A 49 3.48 -13.45 -0.96
C THR A 49 2.53 -12.27 -1.05
N GLN A 50 1.90 -11.91 0.08
CA GLN A 50 1.05 -10.72 0.15
C GLN A 50 1.86 -9.42 -0.02
N ASP A 51 3.10 -9.40 0.45
CA ASP A 51 4.00 -8.24 0.33
C ASP A 51 4.37 -7.96 -1.13
N ASN A 52 4.59 -9.00 -1.94
CA ASN A 52 4.85 -8.84 -3.37
C ASN A 52 3.64 -8.25 -4.10
N LYS A 53 2.42 -8.66 -3.73
CA LYS A 53 1.18 -8.06 -4.28
C LYS A 53 1.09 -6.59 -3.91
N ALA A 54 1.30 -6.25 -2.63
CA ALA A 54 1.27 -4.87 -2.16
C ALA A 54 2.34 -4.00 -2.84
N PHE A 55 3.56 -4.52 -3.03
CA PHE A 55 4.64 -3.84 -3.73
C PHE A 55 4.28 -3.57 -5.19
N ILE A 56 3.79 -4.56 -5.92
CA ILE A 56 3.41 -4.42 -7.34
C ILE A 56 2.23 -3.44 -7.48
N HIS A 57 1.19 -3.58 -6.65
CA HIS A 57 0.06 -2.64 -6.65
C HIS A 57 0.51 -1.20 -6.37
N SER A 58 1.39 -0.99 -5.40
CA SER A 58 1.95 0.33 -5.08
C SER A 58 2.79 0.89 -6.24
N ARG A 59 3.71 0.07 -6.77
CA ARG A 59 4.66 0.46 -7.83
C ARG A 59 3.95 0.89 -9.10
N PHE A 60 2.90 0.18 -9.49
CA PHE A 60 2.12 0.46 -10.70
C PHE A 60 0.84 1.26 -10.41
N ARG A 61 0.63 1.71 -9.16
CA ARG A 61 -0.58 2.42 -8.71
C ARG A 61 -1.88 1.70 -9.06
N ILE A 62 -1.83 0.37 -9.17
CA ILE A 62 -3.00 -0.47 -9.49
C ILE A 62 -3.97 -0.35 -8.32
N GLY A 63 -5.19 0.12 -8.59
CA GLY A 63 -6.21 0.42 -7.58
C GLY A 63 -6.32 1.91 -7.19
N LYS A 64 -5.35 2.77 -7.54
CA LYS A 64 -5.47 4.23 -7.28
C LYS A 64 -6.53 4.92 -8.14
N GLU A 65 -6.77 4.45 -9.36
CA GLU A 65 -7.88 4.96 -10.20
C GLU A 65 -9.25 4.73 -9.54
N GLN A 66 -9.39 3.68 -8.72
CA GLN A 66 -10.62 3.41 -7.99
C GLN A 66 -10.76 4.30 -6.73
N LEU A 67 -9.69 4.96 -6.27
CA LEU A 67 -9.74 5.90 -5.14
C LEU A 67 -10.24 7.29 -5.56
N GLU A 68 -9.87 7.75 -6.75
CA GLU A 68 -10.13 9.13 -7.18
C GLU A 68 -11.61 9.55 -7.10
N PRO A 69 -12.59 8.70 -7.49
CA PRO A 69 -14.00 9.02 -7.30
C PRO A 69 -14.37 9.26 -5.84
N TYR A 70 -13.81 8.48 -4.91
CA TYR A 70 -14.07 8.63 -3.48
C TYR A 70 -13.34 9.82 -2.88
N LYS A 71 -12.11 10.12 -3.32
CA LYS A 71 -11.40 11.36 -2.94
C LYS A 71 -12.20 12.58 -3.34
N LYS A 72 -12.74 12.60 -4.57
CA LYS A 72 -13.60 13.69 -5.05
C LYS A 72 -14.84 13.87 -4.19
N VAL A 73 -15.57 12.78 -3.89
CA VAL A 73 -16.74 12.84 -3.00
C VAL A 73 -16.36 13.38 -1.61
N ILE A 74 -15.23 12.98 -1.05
CA ILE A 74 -14.76 13.48 0.25
C ILE A 74 -14.42 14.97 0.17
N SER A 75 -13.72 15.43 -0.87
CA SER A 75 -13.44 16.86 -1.07
C SER A 75 -14.74 17.67 -1.19
N ASP A 76 -15.69 17.20 -2.00
CA ASP A 76 -16.96 17.90 -2.24
C ASP A 76 -17.84 18.03 -0.98
N VAL A 77 -17.70 17.11 -0.02
CA VAL A 77 -18.49 17.09 1.22
C VAL A 77 -17.78 17.70 2.43
N LEU A 78 -16.44 17.70 2.46
CA LEU A 78 -15.64 18.28 3.56
C LEU A 78 -15.13 19.68 3.25
N TYR A 79 -14.97 19.99 1.97
CA TYR A 79 -14.58 21.30 1.49
C TYR A 79 -15.65 21.83 0.50
N PRO A 80 -16.89 22.06 0.96
CA PRO A 80 -17.94 22.54 0.10
C PRO A 80 -17.69 24.00 -0.32
N ASP A 81 -18.25 24.35 -1.47
CA ASP A 81 -18.35 25.74 -1.92
C ASP A 81 -19.30 26.51 -1.00
N ILE A 82 -18.72 27.25 -0.04
CA ILE A 82 -19.45 28.04 0.95
C ILE A 82 -20.32 29.14 0.32
N TYR A 83 -19.96 29.63 -0.87
CA TYR A 83 -20.73 30.65 -1.59
C TYR A 83 -22.03 30.10 -2.17
N LYS A 84 -22.19 28.77 -2.19
CA LYS A 84 -23.41 28.07 -2.64
C LYS A 84 -24.26 27.54 -1.48
N ASN A 85 -24.04 28.04 -0.26
CA ASN A 85 -24.77 27.65 0.95
C ASN A 85 -24.75 26.14 1.22
N LYS A 86 -23.65 25.47 0.83
CA LYS A 86 -23.46 24.03 1.08
C LYS A 86 -22.77 23.86 2.43
N SER A 87 -23.40 23.08 3.31
CA SER A 87 -22.82 22.71 4.60
C SER A 87 -21.85 21.53 4.48
N ILE A 88 -20.93 21.44 5.45
CA ILE A 88 -20.04 20.28 5.59
C ILE A 88 -20.87 19.05 5.95
N ARG A 89 -20.62 17.94 5.24
CA ARG A 89 -21.34 16.67 5.43
C ARG A 89 -20.38 15.56 5.88
N LEU A 90 -20.01 15.60 7.17
CA LEU A 90 -19.08 14.65 7.79
C LEU A 90 -19.51 13.19 7.62
N SER A 91 -20.81 12.90 7.73
CA SER A 91 -21.38 11.56 7.59
C SER A 91 -21.23 11.03 6.17
N ALA A 92 -21.40 11.87 5.14
CA ALA A 92 -21.24 11.49 3.75
C ALA A 92 -19.78 11.13 3.41
N GLY A 93 -18.81 11.90 3.91
CA GLY A 93 -17.38 11.57 3.75
C GLY A 93 -17.01 10.26 4.45
N ARG A 94 -17.50 10.04 5.68
CA ARG A 94 -17.33 8.75 6.40
C ARG A 94 -17.94 7.58 5.63
N LYS A 95 -19.11 7.78 5.01
CA LYS A 95 -19.80 6.78 4.20
C LYS A 95 -18.98 6.42 2.96
N ALA A 96 -18.44 7.40 2.24
CA ALA A 96 -17.59 7.17 1.07
C ALA A 96 -16.40 6.24 1.39
N ILE A 97 -15.70 6.49 2.51
CA ILE A 97 -14.60 5.64 2.99
C ILE A 97 -15.08 4.22 3.30
N SER A 98 -16.24 4.08 3.97
CA SER A 98 -16.78 2.77 4.31
C SER A 98 -17.20 1.98 3.08
N GLU A 99 -17.80 2.62 2.08
CA GLU A 99 -18.24 1.96 0.84
C GLU A 99 -17.03 1.53 0.00
N TYR A 100 -16.02 2.38 -0.14
CA TYR A 100 -14.75 2.00 -0.77
C TYR A 100 -14.17 0.74 -0.13
N ARG A 101 -14.09 0.71 1.21
CA ARG A 101 -13.54 -0.42 1.95
C ARG A 101 -14.32 -1.71 1.71
N LYS A 102 -15.66 -1.63 1.69
CA LYS A 102 -16.52 -2.80 1.44
C LYS A 102 -16.33 -3.34 0.02
N ALA A 103 -16.23 -2.44 -0.96
CA ALA A 103 -16.11 -2.79 -2.37
C ALA A 103 -14.74 -3.40 -2.73
N THR A 104 -13.66 -2.83 -2.19
CA THR A 104 -12.30 -3.18 -2.63
C THR A 104 -11.57 -4.10 -1.65
N LYS A 105 -11.96 -4.09 -0.36
CA LYS A 105 -11.19 -4.68 0.75
C LYS A 105 -9.74 -4.16 0.85
N ASP A 106 -9.40 -3.07 0.14
CA ASP A 106 -8.08 -2.47 0.16
C ASP A 106 -7.89 -1.64 1.44
N THR A 107 -6.99 -2.12 2.30
CA THR A 107 -6.69 -1.44 3.56
C THR A 107 -5.85 -0.19 3.35
N ILE A 108 -4.92 -0.20 2.39
CA ILE A 108 -4.02 0.93 2.13
C ILE A 108 -4.82 2.07 1.49
N GLY A 109 -5.61 1.77 0.46
CA GLY A 109 -6.52 2.75 -0.14
C GLY A 109 -7.53 3.32 0.86
N SER A 110 -8.01 2.51 1.81
CA SER A 110 -8.88 3.00 2.88
C SER A 110 -8.17 4.00 3.79
N ILE A 111 -6.90 3.76 4.16
CA ILE A 111 -6.10 4.68 4.98
C ILE A 111 -5.83 5.97 4.22
N GLU A 112 -5.48 5.88 2.93
CA GLU A 112 -5.30 7.05 2.07
C GLU A 112 -6.56 7.94 2.04
N LEU A 113 -7.76 7.36 1.90
CA LEU A 113 -9.00 8.13 1.97
C LEU A 113 -9.27 8.73 3.35
N MET A 114 -8.83 8.08 4.44
CA MET A 114 -8.91 8.64 5.79
C MET A 114 -7.97 9.83 5.98
N VAL A 115 -6.75 9.77 5.42
CA VAL A 115 -5.80 10.89 5.42
C VAL A 115 -6.36 12.06 4.61
N HIS A 116 -6.86 11.80 3.39
CA HIS A 116 -7.50 12.82 2.55
C HIS A 116 -8.69 13.50 3.24
N TYR A 117 -9.49 12.75 4.01
CA TYR A 117 -10.57 13.32 4.83
C TYR A 117 -10.06 14.30 5.89
N LEU A 118 -8.94 13.99 6.55
CA LEU A 118 -8.32 14.87 7.53
C LEU A 118 -7.73 16.12 6.87
N GLU A 119 -7.07 15.96 5.73
CA GLU A 119 -6.51 17.06 4.93
C GLU A 119 -7.60 18.03 4.50
N CYS A 120 -8.72 17.55 3.94
CA CYS A 120 -9.84 18.40 3.55
C CYS A 120 -10.44 19.15 4.75
N GLY A 121 -10.63 18.45 5.88
CA GLY A 121 -11.16 19.08 7.09
C GLY A 121 -10.23 20.16 7.66
N ASN A 122 -8.94 19.86 7.77
CA ASN A 122 -7.95 20.82 8.25
C ASN A 122 -7.78 22.01 7.29
N GLN A 123 -7.80 21.76 5.98
CA GLN A 123 -7.72 22.84 5.00
C GLN A 123 -8.95 23.76 5.07
N PHE A 124 -10.13 23.21 5.38
CA PHE A 124 -11.32 24.01 5.58
C PHE A 124 -11.19 24.92 6.80
N THR A 125 -10.70 24.41 7.94
CA THR A 125 -10.53 25.23 9.15
C THR A 125 -9.44 26.30 8.99
N VAL A 126 -8.37 26.00 8.24
CA VAL A 126 -7.35 27.00 7.87
C VAL A 126 -7.96 28.14 7.05
N ASN A 127 -8.91 27.84 6.15
CA ASN A 127 -9.44 28.83 5.22
C ASN A 127 -10.65 29.60 5.75
N PHE A 128 -11.47 28.99 6.61
CA PHE A 128 -12.75 29.54 7.07
C PHE A 128 -12.87 29.70 8.58
N GLY A 129 -11.85 29.28 9.33
CA GLY A 129 -11.80 29.40 10.78
C GLY A 129 -12.41 28.22 11.52
N ASP A 130 -12.68 28.44 12.81
CA ASP A 130 -13.19 27.43 13.71
C ASP A 130 -14.63 26.99 13.35
N ILE A 131 -15.00 25.75 13.70
CA ILE A 131 -16.30 25.16 13.35
C ILE A 131 -17.09 24.77 14.59
N ASP A 132 -16.98 23.52 15.04
CA ASP A 132 -17.65 23.02 16.23
C ASP A 132 -16.93 21.77 16.77
N GLU A 133 -17.28 21.37 18.00
CA GLU A 133 -16.71 20.18 18.64
C GLU A 133 -17.01 18.89 17.86
N GLN A 134 -18.17 18.80 17.20
CA GLN A 134 -18.58 17.62 16.45
C GLN A 134 -17.66 17.37 15.25
N PHE A 135 -17.22 18.44 14.60
CA PHE A 135 -16.27 18.43 13.49
C PHE A 135 -14.92 17.87 13.94
N TYR A 136 -14.33 18.43 14.99
CA TYR A 136 -13.05 17.94 15.52
C TYR A 136 -13.15 16.52 16.05
N SER A 137 -14.25 16.18 16.72
CA SER A 137 -14.54 14.80 17.15
C SER A 137 -14.56 13.83 15.97
N SER A 138 -15.14 14.24 14.84
CA SER A 138 -15.16 13.44 13.61
C SER A 138 -13.75 13.25 13.04
N LEU A 139 -12.94 14.31 12.97
CA LEU A 139 -11.54 14.23 12.52
C LEU A 139 -10.70 13.34 13.45
N ALA A 140 -10.74 13.57 14.76
CA ALA A 140 -10.01 12.77 15.75
C ALA A 140 -10.41 11.28 15.68
N SER A 141 -11.71 10.98 15.53
CA SER A 141 -12.18 9.61 15.36
C SER A 141 -11.66 8.98 14.06
N MET A 142 -11.49 9.77 13.00
CA MET A 142 -10.96 9.29 11.72
C MET A 142 -9.47 9.00 11.82
N PHE A 143 -8.71 9.91 12.42
CA PHE A 143 -7.30 9.72 12.69
C PHE A 143 -7.04 8.46 13.51
N LYS A 144 -7.76 8.27 14.63
CA LYS A 144 -7.66 7.05 15.46
C LYS A 144 -7.93 5.79 14.65
N ARG A 145 -8.88 5.84 13.71
CA ARG A 145 -9.23 4.71 12.82
C ARG A 145 -8.18 4.44 11.76
N GLY A 146 -7.52 5.46 11.22
CA GLY A 146 -6.41 5.32 10.29
C GLY A 146 -5.16 4.76 10.98
N ALA A 147 -4.79 5.36 12.11
CA ALA A 147 -3.63 4.97 12.92
C ALA A 147 -3.73 3.51 13.40
N SER A 148 -4.88 3.09 13.95
CA SER A 148 -5.04 1.70 14.41
C SER A 148 -4.96 0.66 13.29
N ARG A 149 -5.23 1.06 12.05
CA ARG A 149 -5.19 0.18 10.87
C ARG A 149 -3.84 0.18 10.16
N GLY A 150 -3.12 1.30 10.22
CA GLY A 150 -1.76 1.43 9.69
C GLY A 150 -0.70 0.80 10.58
N TRP A 151 -0.88 0.84 11.91
CA TRP A 151 0.10 0.34 12.89
C TRP A 151 -0.20 -1.06 13.44
N GLY A 152 -1.31 -1.70 13.07
CA GLY A 152 -1.69 -3.03 13.56
C GLY A 152 -1.12 -4.24 12.78
N ARG A 153 -0.25 -4.03 11.78
CA ARG A 153 0.32 -5.11 10.94
C ARG A 153 1.81 -4.91 10.62
N GLY A 154 2.60 -4.59 11.64
CA GLY A 154 4.04 -4.44 11.45
C GLY A 154 4.78 -4.14 12.74
N PHE A 155 4.79 -5.10 13.66
CA PHE A 155 5.92 -5.52 14.50
C PHE A 155 5.67 -6.97 14.91
#